data_AF-A0A5F8H305-F1
#
_entry.id   AF-A0A5F8H305-F1
#
_cell.length_a   1.000
_cell.length_b   1.000
_cell.length_c   1.000
_cell.angle_alpha   90.00
_cell.angle_beta   90.00
_cell.angle_gamma   90.00
#
_symmetry.space_group_name_H-M   'P 1'
#
loop_
_entity.id
_entity.type
_entity.pdbx_description
1 polymer ?
#
loop_
_entity_poly.entity_id
_entity_poly.type
_entity_poly.pdbx_seq_one_letter_code
_entity_poly.pdbx_strand_id
1 'polypeptide(L)'
;MDALESLLDEVALEGLDGLSVPTLWSRLESRVPPFPLPMEPHTQQFLWRALAAHPDIRFYVEPRDRPELLLQDRYEEIDFETGILESRRDPVPLEDVYPIHMILDNKDGIQGSCQHFDKRKDVTDQIRTESLQPRCTVVEAYERWGKKLIIVASQDMRYRALIGLEGDPDLKLPDFSYCILERLGRARWQGELQRDLHSSAFKVDAGKLHYHRKILNRNGLITMQSHVIRLPTGAQQHSILLLLNRFHVDRRSKYDILMEKLSAMLSIRTNQMETLGDYVFSFLFHNAWCAATCC
;
A
#
# COMPACT_ATOMS: atom_id res chain seq x y z
N MET A 1 -12.03 -7.71 -12.15
CA MET A 1 -12.68 -6.65 -11.37
C MET A 1 -13.28 -5.68 -12.37
N ASP A 2 -14.57 -5.41 -12.27
CA ASP A 2 -15.22 -4.46 -13.17
C ASP A 2 -14.86 -3.00 -12.81
N ALA A 3 -15.39 -2.04 -13.56
CA ALA A 3 -15.09 -0.61 -13.34
C ALA A 3 -15.57 -0.11 -11.97
N LEU A 4 -16.74 -0.56 -11.49
CA LEU A 4 -17.33 -0.08 -10.24
C LEU A 4 -16.67 -0.74 -9.03
N GLU A 5 -16.37 -2.04 -9.11
CA GLU A 5 -15.57 -2.72 -8.10
C GLU A 5 -14.19 -2.07 -7.99
N SER A 6 -13.55 -1.76 -9.12
CA SER A 6 -12.25 -1.10 -9.13
C SER A 6 -12.32 0.29 -8.47
N LEU A 7 -13.35 1.06 -8.82
CA LEU A 7 -13.61 2.38 -8.24
C LEU A 7 -13.74 2.31 -6.70
N LEU A 8 -14.60 1.43 -6.20
CA LEU A 8 -14.85 1.29 -4.76
C LEU A 8 -13.61 0.77 -4.02
N ASP A 9 -12.88 -0.14 -4.66
CA ASP A 9 -11.63 -0.68 -4.14
C ASP A 9 -10.54 0.40 -4.02
N GLU A 10 -10.37 1.28 -5.02
CA GLU A 10 -9.46 2.42 -4.90
C GLU A 10 -9.82 3.34 -3.73
N VAL A 11 -11.12 3.61 -3.54
CA VAL A 11 -11.58 4.44 -2.42
C VAL A 11 -11.31 3.77 -1.08
N ALA A 12 -11.55 2.45 -0.98
CA ALA A 12 -11.33 1.68 0.23
C ALA A 12 -9.85 1.57 0.62
N LEU A 13 -8.95 1.43 -0.36
CA LEU A 13 -7.49 1.35 -0.13
C LEU A 13 -6.87 2.63 0.40
N GLU A 14 -7.53 3.77 0.19
CA GLU A 14 -7.11 5.07 0.73
C GLU A 14 -7.55 5.28 2.18
N GLY A 15 -8.02 4.24 2.87
CA GLY A 15 -8.13 4.22 4.32
C GLY A 15 -9.07 5.28 4.90
N LEU A 16 -8.96 5.50 6.21
CA LEU A 16 -9.79 6.45 6.94
C LEU A 16 -9.57 7.90 6.51
N ASP A 17 -8.35 8.24 6.10
CA ASP A 17 -8.00 9.57 5.57
C ASP A 17 -8.63 9.85 4.20
N GLY A 18 -9.11 8.81 3.50
CA GLY A 18 -9.72 8.89 2.18
C GLY A 18 -8.81 9.52 1.13
N LEU A 19 -9.42 9.99 0.05
CA LEU A 19 -8.72 10.66 -1.05
C LEU A 19 -9.54 11.78 -1.70
N SER A 20 -8.86 12.70 -2.38
CA SER A 20 -9.50 13.76 -3.16
C SER A 20 -9.96 13.27 -4.53
N VAL A 21 -10.86 14.02 -5.17
CA VAL A 21 -11.35 13.71 -6.54
C VAL A 21 -10.20 13.60 -7.56
N PRO A 22 -9.25 14.57 -7.66
CA PRO A 22 -8.10 14.42 -8.57
C PRO A 22 -7.25 13.18 -8.26
N THR A 23 -7.00 12.90 -6.97
CA THR A 23 -6.24 11.72 -6.55
C THR A 23 -6.91 10.44 -7.02
N LEU A 24 -8.24 10.37 -7.00
CA LEU A 24 -8.99 9.19 -7.42
C LEU A 24 -8.76 8.90 -8.90
N TRP A 25 -8.82 9.93 -9.73
CA TRP A 25 -8.58 9.80 -11.16
C TRP A 25 -7.16 9.32 -11.43
N SER A 26 -6.15 9.94 -10.80
CA SER A 26 -4.76 9.50 -10.94
C SER A 26 -4.56 8.04 -10.51
N ARG A 27 -5.19 7.60 -9.41
CA ARG A 27 -5.11 6.20 -8.94
C ARG A 27 -5.75 5.22 -9.93
N LEU A 28 -6.89 5.57 -10.50
CA LEU A 28 -7.57 4.74 -11.49
C LEU A 28 -6.79 4.67 -12.81
N GLU A 29 -6.24 5.80 -13.27
CA GLU A 29 -5.39 5.86 -14.47
C GLU A 29 -4.11 5.03 -14.31
N SER A 30 -3.49 5.05 -13.13
CA SER A 30 -2.26 4.32 -12.85
C SER A 30 -2.47 2.89 -12.33
N ARG A 31 -3.71 2.38 -12.35
CA ARG A 31 -4.05 1.08 -11.75
C ARG A 31 -3.43 -0.09 -12.52
N VAL A 32 -3.10 -1.16 -11.80
CA VAL A 32 -2.67 -2.44 -12.38
C VAL A 32 -3.55 -3.57 -11.82
N PRO A 33 -4.30 -4.36 -12.61
CA PRO A 33 -4.48 -4.26 -14.05
C PRO A 33 -5.14 -2.92 -14.46
N PRO A 34 -4.99 -2.50 -15.73
CA PRO A 34 -5.52 -1.24 -16.21
C PRO A 34 -7.02 -1.11 -15.97
N PHE A 35 -7.44 0.10 -15.60
CA PHE A 35 -8.86 0.40 -15.44
C PHE A 35 -9.59 0.27 -16.79
N PRO A 36 -10.77 -0.38 -16.83
CA PRO A 36 -11.38 -0.80 -18.09
C PRO A 36 -12.04 0.32 -18.91
N LEU A 37 -12.14 1.55 -18.37
CA LEU A 37 -12.77 2.69 -19.04
C LEU A 37 -11.76 3.85 -19.20
N PRO A 38 -11.83 4.62 -20.31
CA PRO A 38 -11.01 5.82 -20.47
C PRO A 38 -11.44 6.90 -19.47
N MET A 39 -10.48 7.62 -18.88
CA MET A 39 -10.71 8.61 -17.83
C MET A 39 -11.16 9.98 -18.38
N GLU A 40 -12.16 9.96 -19.26
CA GLU A 40 -12.75 11.14 -19.88
C GLU A 40 -13.84 11.77 -18.99
N PRO A 41 -14.24 13.05 -19.22
CA PRO A 41 -15.21 13.74 -18.38
C PRO A 41 -16.55 13.00 -18.19
N HIS A 42 -17.05 12.32 -19.23
CA HIS A 42 -18.28 11.53 -19.13
C HIS A 42 -18.11 10.31 -18.23
N THR A 43 -16.96 9.63 -18.31
CA THR A 43 -16.61 8.51 -17.42
C THR A 43 -16.47 9.00 -15.99
N GLN A 44 -15.73 10.08 -15.75
CA GLN A 44 -15.58 10.67 -14.41
C GLN A 44 -16.95 11.03 -13.80
N GLN A 45 -17.84 11.61 -14.58
CA GLN A 45 -19.20 11.93 -14.15
C GLN A 45 -20.05 10.69 -13.87
N PHE A 46 -19.87 9.61 -14.63
CA PHE A 46 -20.52 8.33 -14.38
C PHE A 46 -20.03 7.69 -13.08
N LEU A 47 -18.71 7.61 -12.87
CA LEU A 47 -18.10 7.07 -11.66
C LEU A 47 -18.49 7.90 -10.43
N TRP A 48 -18.52 9.22 -10.56
CA TRP A 48 -19.00 10.12 -9.51
C TRP A 48 -20.45 9.82 -9.10
N ARG A 49 -21.36 9.58 -10.05
CA ARG A 49 -22.75 9.20 -9.74
C ARG A 49 -22.79 7.87 -9.00
N ALA A 50 -21.95 6.90 -9.38
CA ALA A 50 -21.86 5.62 -8.69
C ALA A 50 -21.39 5.80 -7.24
N LEU A 51 -20.35 6.61 -6.99
CA LEU A 51 -19.91 6.93 -5.62
C LEU A 51 -20.98 7.66 -4.82
N ALA A 52 -21.58 8.69 -5.40
CA ALA A 52 -22.63 9.46 -4.76
C ALA A 52 -23.84 8.57 -4.44
N ALA A 53 -24.19 7.59 -5.27
CA ALA A 53 -25.29 6.67 -5.00
C ALA A 53 -24.93 5.50 -4.06
N HIS A 54 -23.67 5.33 -3.64
CA HIS A 54 -23.24 4.17 -2.84
C HIS A 54 -23.40 4.42 -1.34
N PRO A 55 -24.20 3.62 -0.59
CA PRO A 55 -24.52 3.89 0.82
C PRO A 55 -23.28 3.92 1.72
N ASP A 56 -22.31 3.05 1.46
CA ASP A 56 -21.08 2.94 2.25
C ASP A 56 -19.98 3.94 1.88
N ILE A 57 -20.25 4.85 0.94
CA ILE A 57 -19.34 5.95 0.63
C ILE A 57 -19.84 7.22 1.31
N ARG A 58 -18.93 7.94 1.98
CA ARG A 58 -19.20 9.24 2.59
C ARG A 58 -18.25 10.31 2.07
N PHE A 59 -18.70 11.54 2.16
CA PHE A 59 -17.99 12.71 1.65
C PHE A 59 -17.74 13.69 2.78
N TYR A 60 -16.48 14.10 2.92
CA TYR A 60 -16.04 15.02 3.96
C TYR A 60 -15.32 16.21 3.35
N VAL A 61 -15.33 17.34 4.05
CA VAL A 61 -14.54 18.52 3.72
C VAL A 61 -13.49 18.74 4.79
N GLU A 62 -12.24 18.71 4.38
CA GLU A 62 -11.08 18.95 5.23
C GLU A 62 -10.86 20.45 5.49
N PRO A 63 -10.21 20.83 6.62
CA PRO A 63 -9.97 22.24 6.94
C PRO A 63 -8.96 22.91 6.00
N ARG A 64 -8.10 22.14 5.34
CA ARG A 64 -7.05 22.61 4.42
C ARG A 64 -7.05 21.79 3.14
N ASP A 65 -6.55 22.38 2.06
CA ASP A 65 -6.36 21.68 0.79
C ASP A 65 -5.35 20.55 1.00
N ARG A 66 -5.67 19.36 0.48
CA ARG A 66 -4.73 18.25 0.49
C ARG A 66 -3.61 18.52 -0.53
N PRO A 67 -2.33 18.34 -0.16
CA PRO A 67 -1.22 18.37 -1.11
C PRO A 67 -1.44 17.40 -2.27
N GLU A 68 -0.81 17.69 -3.40
CA GLU A 68 -0.89 16.81 -4.56
C GLU A 68 -0.17 15.49 -4.30
N LEU A 69 -0.84 14.37 -4.63
CA LEU A 69 -0.24 13.05 -4.50
C LEU A 69 0.64 12.78 -5.72
N LEU A 70 1.94 12.70 -5.52
CA LEU A 70 2.88 12.27 -6.54
C LEU A 70 2.99 10.74 -6.52
N LEU A 71 2.49 10.10 -7.57
CA LEU A 71 2.59 8.67 -7.78
C LEU A 71 3.97 8.35 -8.35
N GLN A 72 4.89 7.93 -7.49
CA GLN A 72 6.23 7.49 -7.89
C GLN A 72 6.26 5.97 -8.07
N ASP A 73 6.76 5.50 -9.20
CA ASP A 73 7.12 4.09 -9.36
C ASP A 73 8.52 3.86 -8.78
N ARG A 74 8.60 3.13 -7.65
CA ARG A 74 9.86 2.78 -7.01
C ARG A 74 10.74 1.94 -7.93
N TYR A 75 10.16 1.26 -8.91
CA TYR A 75 10.85 0.29 -9.75
C TYR A 75 11.23 0.82 -11.13
N GLU A 76 11.06 2.13 -11.38
CA GLU A 76 11.48 2.77 -12.64
C GLU A 76 13.01 2.73 -12.82
N GLU A 77 13.77 2.85 -11.72
CA GLU A 77 15.24 2.89 -11.71
C GLU A 77 15.89 1.53 -11.35
N ILE A 78 15.31 0.41 -11.79
CA ILE A 78 15.96 -0.90 -11.65
C ILE A 78 17.15 -0.98 -12.61
N ASP A 79 18.31 -1.37 -12.10
CA ASP A 79 19.46 -1.73 -12.93
C ASP A 79 19.19 -3.03 -13.69
N PHE A 80 19.23 -2.98 -15.02
CA PHE A 80 18.90 -4.12 -15.88
C PHE A 80 19.88 -5.29 -15.79
N GLU A 81 21.13 -5.06 -15.39
CA GLU A 81 22.15 -6.12 -15.32
C GLU A 81 22.03 -6.97 -14.05
N THR A 82 21.76 -6.30 -12.94
CA THR A 82 21.74 -6.85 -11.58
C THR A 82 20.34 -7.09 -11.04
N GLY A 83 19.34 -6.37 -11.56
CA GLY A 83 17.98 -6.35 -11.04
C GLY A 83 17.87 -5.66 -9.68
N ILE A 84 18.86 -4.86 -9.29
CA ILE A 84 18.89 -4.12 -8.02
C ILE A 84 18.38 -2.70 -8.26
N LEU A 85 17.59 -2.18 -7.32
CA LEU A 85 17.14 -0.80 -7.36
C LEU A 85 18.32 0.15 -7.08
N GLU A 86 18.59 1.07 -8.00
CA GLU A 86 19.59 2.12 -7.81
C GLU A 86 18.91 3.43 -7.44
N SER A 87 19.22 3.98 -6.27
CA SER A 87 18.83 5.36 -5.95
C SER A 87 19.85 6.27 -6.62
N ARG A 88 19.56 6.76 -7.84
CA ARG A 88 20.53 7.59 -8.60
C ARG A 88 20.67 9.02 -8.06
N ARG A 89 19.74 9.44 -7.19
CA ARG A 89 19.72 10.76 -6.56
C ARG A 89 19.62 10.61 -5.05
N ASP A 90 20.12 11.60 -4.34
CA ASP A 90 19.80 11.74 -2.92
C ASP A 90 18.27 11.84 -2.79
N PRO A 91 17.65 11.12 -1.85
CA PRO A 91 16.21 11.17 -1.68
C PRO A 91 15.82 12.60 -1.33
N VAL A 92 15.16 13.28 -2.28
CA VAL A 92 14.47 14.53 -1.99
C VAL A 92 13.39 14.19 -0.96
N PRO A 93 13.37 14.84 0.22
CA PRO A 93 12.32 14.61 1.19
C PRO A 93 10.99 15.03 0.56
N LEU A 94 10.24 14.06 0.04
CA LEU A 94 8.85 14.28 -0.35
C LEU A 94 8.05 14.39 0.93
N GLU A 95 7.23 15.44 1.02
CA GLU A 95 6.29 15.59 2.13
C GLU A 95 5.33 14.40 2.10
N ASP A 96 5.24 13.67 3.22
CA ASP A 96 4.30 12.59 3.34
C ASP A 96 2.89 13.17 3.39
N VAL A 97 2.15 13.05 2.28
CA VAL A 97 0.77 13.53 2.13
C VAL A 97 -0.20 12.76 3.04
N TYR A 98 0.23 11.63 3.60
CA TYR A 98 -0.54 10.79 4.52
C TYR A 98 0.22 10.56 5.84
N PRO A 99 0.44 11.61 6.64
CA PRO A 99 1.11 11.45 7.93
C PRO A 99 0.29 10.54 8.84
N ILE A 100 0.97 9.64 9.56
CA ILE A 100 0.30 8.71 10.47
C ILE A 100 -0.28 9.47 11.68
N HIS A 101 -1.59 9.36 11.85
CA HIS A 101 -2.34 9.85 12.99
C HIS A 101 -3.42 8.81 13.35
N MET A 102 -3.02 7.82 14.14
CA MET A 102 -3.86 6.68 14.49
C MET A 102 -5.01 7.11 15.38
N ILE A 103 -6.23 6.72 15.00
CA ILE A 103 -7.40 6.80 15.87
C ILE A 103 -7.39 5.55 16.75
N LEU A 104 -7.29 5.76 18.06
CA LEU A 104 -7.15 4.69 19.04
C LEU A 104 -8.45 4.52 19.82
N ASP A 105 -8.87 3.26 20.02
CA ASP A 105 -9.98 2.88 20.90
C ASP A 105 -11.27 3.70 20.67
N ASN A 106 -11.60 3.96 19.40
CA ASN A 106 -12.79 4.72 19.05
C ASN A 106 -14.07 3.96 19.47
N LYS A 107 -14.97 4.65 20.17
CA LYS A 107 -16.20 4.04 20.73
C LYS A 107 -17.17 3.52 19.68
N ASP A 108 -17.12 4.08 18.47
CA ASP A 108 -17.97 3.71 17.34
C ASP A 108 -17.33 2.59 16.49
N GLY A 109 -16.19 2.03 16.94
CA GLY A 109 -15.48 0.96 16.25
C GLY A 109 -14.68 1.43 15.03
N ILE A 110 -14.47 2.73 14.87
CA ILE A 110 -13.69 3.29 13.75
C ILE A 110 -12.20 3.05 14.00
N GLN A 111 -11.57 2.34 13.07
CA GLN A 111 -10.13 2.12 13.06
C GLN A 111 -9.50 2.78 11.84
N GLY A 112 -8.27 3.27 12.00
CA GLY A 112 -7.47 3.80 10.91
C GLY A 112 -6.66 5.04 11.28
N SER A 113 -6.00 5.60 10.29
CA SER A 113 -5.18 6.81 10.43
C SER A 113 -5.81 7.98 9.68
N CYS A 114 -6.06 9.09 10.38
CA CYS A 114 -6.55 10.34 9.78
C CYS A 114 -6.22 11.54 10.67
N GLN A 115 -5.42 12.49 10.17
CA GLN A 115 -4.96 13.65 10.94
C GLN A 115 -6.08 14.61 11.33
N HIS A 116 -7.13 14.67 10.51
CA HIS A 116 -8.21 15.64 10.64
C HIS A 116 -9.55 14.97 10.94
N PHE A 117 -9.53 13.77 11.50
CA PHE A 117 -10.72 12.96 11.77
C PHE A 117 -11.83 13.74 12.50
N ASP A 118 -11.47 14.49 13.55
CA ASP A 118 -12.42 15.29 14.34
C ASP A 118 -12.69 16.70 13.76
N LYS A 119 -11.94 17.11 12.73
CA LYS A 119 -11.97 18.46 12.16
C LYS A 119 -12.68 18.52 10.81
N ARG A 120 -12.78 17.39 10.11
CA ARG A 120 -13.46 17.29 8.82
C ARG A 120 -14.98 17.37 9.00
N LYS A 121 -15.65 18.00 8.04
CA LYS A 121 -17.11 18.15 8.06
C LYS A 121 -17.76 17.16 7.11
N ASP A 122 -18.70 16.35 7.59
CA ASP A 122 -19.52 15.50 6.72
C ASP A 122 -20.42 16.39 5.84
N VAL A 123 -20.32 16.19 4.52
CA VAL A 123 -21.13 16.88 3.51
C VAL A 123 -21.89 15.91 2.62
N THR A 124 -22.02 14.65 3.03
CA THR A 124 -22.71 13.60 2.27
C THR A 124 -24.12 14.04 1.87
N ASP A 125 -24.88 14.68 2.77
CA ASP A 125 -26.24 15.17 2.49
C ASP A 125 -26.29 16.33 1.48
N GLN A 126 -25.16 16.98 1.23
CA GLN A 126 -25.04 18.00 0.18
C GLN A 126 -24.67 17.39 -1.18
N ILE A 127 -24.07 16.20 -1.18
CA ILE A 127 -23.70 15.43 -2.37
C ILE A 127 -24.86 14.56 -2.85
N ARG A 128 -25.68 14.03 -1.94
CA ARG A 128 -26.81 13.14 -2.25
C ARG A 128 -28.01 13.33 -1.33
N THR A 129 -29.18 12.86 -1.78
CA THR A 129 -30.37 12.72 -0.93
C THR A 129 -30.29 11.47 -0.06
N GLU A 130 -31.17 11.36 0.94
CA GLU A 130 -31.35 10.14 1.75
C GLU A 130 -31.71 8.92 0.89
N SER A 131 -32.40 9.13 -0.24
CA SER A 131 -32.71 8.10 -1.24
C SER A 131 -31.57 7.80 -2.21
N LEU A 132 -30.33 8.15 -1.84
CA LEU A 132 -29.09 7.93 -2.59
C LEU A 132 -29.08 8.55 -4.00
N GLN A 133 -29.82 9.64 -4.22
CA GLN A 133 -29.81 10.35 -5.49
C GLN A 133 -28.76 11.47 -5.47
N PRO A 134 -27.83 11.52 -6.44
CA PRO A 134 -26.85 12.60 -6.53
C PRO A 134 -27.50 13.98 -6.67
N ARG A 135 -27.01 14.97 -5.94
CA ARG A 135 -27.48 16.36 -5.95
C ARG A 135 -26.63 17.29 -6.80
N CYS A 136 -25.39 16.89 -7.10
CA CYS A 136 -24.47 17.66 -7.92
C CYS A 136 -23.60 16.75 -8.79
N THR A 137 -23.09 17.34 -9.86
CA THR A 137 -22.05 16.78 -10.73
C THR A 137 -20.69 16.78 -10.04
N VAL A 138 -19.74 16.05 -10.61
CA VAL A 138 -18.34 16.07 -10.13
C VAL A 138 -17.73 17.46 -10.27
N VAL A 139 -18.09 18.18 -11.34
CA VAL A 139 -17.59 19.53 -11.63
C VAL A 139 -18.10 20.51 -10.58
N GLU A 140 -19.42 20.54 -10.34
CA GLU A 140 -20.01 21.41 -9.30
C GLU A 140 -19.46 21.10 -7.90
N ALA A 141 -19.23 19.82 -7.58
CA ALA A 141 -18.62 19.43 -6.32
C ALA A 141 -17.17 19.96 -6.21
N TYR A 142 -16.38 19.82 -7.27
CA TYR A 142 -15.00 20.28 -7.29
C TYR A 142 -14.91 21.81 -7.27
N GLU A 143 -15.78 22.53 -7.98
CA GLU A 143 -15.85 23.99 -7.90
C GLU A 143 -16.18 24.48 -6.49
N ARG A 144 -17.02 23.74 -5.76
CA ARG A 144 -17.49 24.13 -4.43
C ARG A 144 -16.48 23.83 -3.32
N TRP A 145 -15.80 22.69 -3.38
CA TRP A 145 -14.95 22.20 -2.28
C TRP A 145 -13.49 21.95 -2.69
N GLY A 146 -13.19 21.87 -3.98
CA GLY A 146 -11.85 21.65 -4.51
C GLY A 146 -11.17 20.41 -3.94
N LYS A 147 -9.87 20.54 -3.66
CA LYS A 147 -9.04 19.46 -3.07
C LYS A 147 -9.36 19.17 -1.59
N LYS A 148 -10.25 19.93 -0.96
CA LYS A 148 -10.72 19.65 0.42
C LYS A 148 -11.77 18.55 0.47
N LEU A 149 -12.45 18.28 -0.64
CA LEU A 149 -13.46 17.23 -0.71
C LEU A 149 -12.76 15.86 -0.73
N ILE A 150 -13.00 15.10 0.33
CA ILE A 150 -12.44 13.76 0.54
C ILE A 150 -13.55 12.73 0.48
N ILE A 151 -13.29 11.66 -0.25
CA ILE A 151 -14.17 10.50 -0.41
C ILE A 151 -13.63 9.38 0.50
N VAL A 152 -14.48 8.83 1.36
CA VAL A 152 -14.10 7.82 2.35
C VAL A 152 -15.09 6.66 2.29
N ALA A 153 -14.57 5.44 2.18
CA ALA A 153 -15.39 4.23 2.30
C ALA A 153 -15.65 3.86 3.77
N SER A 154 -16.72 3.12 4.02
CA SER A 154 -17.08 2.61 5.35
C SER A 154 -15.96 1.76 5.96
N GLN A 155 -16.00 1.59 7.28
CA GLN A 155 -15.04 0.73 8.00
C GLN A 155 -15.00 -0.67 7.40
N ASP A 156 -16.16 -1.25 7.10
CA ASP A 156 -16.27 -2.62 6.58
C ASP A 156 -15.67 -2.75 5.17
N MET A 157 -15.94 -1.78 4.28
CA MET A 157 -15.35 -1.77 2.94
C MET A 157 -13.84 -1.64 2.99
N ARG A 158 -13.32 -0.75 3.85
CA ARG A 158 -11.87 -0.57 4.03
C ARG A 158 -11.24 -1.83 4.60
N TYR A 159 -11.83 -2.40 5.66
CA TYR A 159 -11.35 -3.63 6.27
C TYR A 159 -11.31 -4.77 5.24
N ARG A 160 -12.40 -4.97 4.49
CA ARG A 160 -12.49 -5.98 3.45
C ARG A 160 -11.46 -5.80 2.34
N ALA A 161 -11.23 -4.57 1.89
CA ALA A 161 -10.22 -4.27 0.89
C ALA A 161 -8.81 -4.65 1.35
N LEU A 162 -8.48 -4.43 2.63
CA LEU A 162 -7.16 -4.69 3.18
C LEU A 162 -6.88 -6.17 3.46
N ILE A 163 -7.84 -6.91 4.01
CA ILE A 163 -7.67 -8.34 4.32
C ILE A 163 -7.75 -9.23 3.06
N GLY A 164 -8.35 -8.73 1.98
CA GLY A 164 -8.53 -9.47 0.73
C GLY A 164 -9.68 -10.48 0.80
N LEU A 165 -10.01 -11.10 -0.34
CA LEU A 165 -11.21 -11.95 -0.46
C LEU A 165 -11.16 -13.21 0.43
N GLU A 166 -9.96 -13.79 0.56
CA GLU A 166 -9.69 -14.99 1.35
C GLU A 166 -9.47 -14.69 2.85
N GLY A 167 -9.42 -13.41 3.23
CA GLY A 167 -9.22 -13.01 4.62
C GLY A 167 -10.46 -13.23 5.47
N ASP A 168 -10.24 -13.58 6.75
CA ASP A 168 -11.29 -13.74 7.75
C ASP A 168 -11.94 -12.38 8.11
N PRO A 169 -13.24 -12.16 7.78
CA PRO A 169 -13.93 -10.91 8.06
C PRO A 169 -14.14 -10.65 9.56
N ASP A 170 -14.12 -11.70 10.41
CA ASP A 170 -14.33 -11.59 11.85
C ASP A 170 -13.03 -11.36 12.63
N LEU A 171 -11.88 -11.41 11.95
CA LEU A 171 -10.58 -11.16 12.55
C LEU A 171 -10.55 -9.75 13.15
N LYS A 172 -10.09 -9.64 14.40
CA LYS A 172 -9.92 -8.35 15.07
C LYS A 172 -8.44 -7.98 15.14
N LEU A 173 -8.09 -6.88 14.50
CA LEU A 173 -6.73 -6.36 14.50
C LEU A 173 -6.58 -5.24 15.52
N PRO A 174 -5.44 -5.17 16.25
CA PRO A 174 -5.08 -3.98 17.00
C PRO A 174 -4.98 -2.75 16.08
N ASP A 175 -5.35 -1.57 16.57
CA ASP A 175 -5.35 -0.32 15.77
C ASP A 175 -4.03 -0.07 15.06
N PHE A 176 -2.91 -0.31 15.75
CA PHE A 176 -1.57 -0.16 15.17
C PHE A 176 -1.34 -1.11 13.99
N SER A 177 -1.75 -2.38 14.12
CA SER A 177 -1.64 -3.37 13.04
C SER A 177 -2.55 -3.00 11.86
N TYR A 178 -3.75 -2.49 12.14
CA TYR A 178 -4.68 -2.03 11.12
C TYR A 178 -4.13 -0.81 10.35
N CYS A 179 -3.52 0.17 11.04
CA CYS A 179 -2.89 1.32 10.39
C CYS A 179 -1.69 0.93 9.52
N ILE A 180 -0.93 -0.11 9.89
CA ILE A 180 0.09 -0.68 8.99
C ILE A 180 -0.57 -1.19 7.72
N LEU A 181 -1.67 -1.94 7.81
CA LEU A 181 -2.39 -2.42 6.62
C LEU A 181 -2.91 -1.27 5.77
N GLU A 182 -3.49 -0.21 6.36
CA GLU A 182 -3.90 0.97 5.58
C GLU A 182 -2.72 1.59 4.83
N ARG A 183 -1.55 1.70 5.48
CA ARG A 183 -0.34 2.23 4.82
C ARG A 183 0.10 1.34 3.66
N LEU A 184 0.08 0.02 3.84
CA LEU A 184 0.38 -0.96 2.78
C LEU A 184 -0.68 -0.93 1.65
N GLY A 185 -1.95 -0.75 2.00
CA GLY A 185 -3.05 -0.63 1.05
C GLY A 185 -2.88 0.55 0.11
N ARG A 186 -2.48 1.72 0.64
CA ARG A 186 -2.14 2.90 -0.17
C ARG A 186 -0.97 2.65 -1.10
N ALA A 187 0.01 1.85 -0.68
CA ALA A 187 1.19 1.54 -1.49
C ALA A 187 0.91 0.52 -2.61
N ARG A 188 -0.18 -0.26 -2.53
CA ARG A 188 -0.57 -1.25 -3.56
C ARG A 188 0.60 -2.17 -3.93
N TRP A 189 0.94 -2.29 -5.23
CA TRP A 189 2.05 -3.10 -5.75
C TRP A 189 3.46 -2.50 -5.50
N GLN A 190 3.53 -1.28 -4.98
CA GLN A 190 4.82 -0.67 -4.60
C GLN A 190 5.33 -1.24 -3.28
N GLY A 191 4.41 -1.51 -2.34
CA GLY A 191 4.70 -1.94 -0.99
C GLY A 191 5.42 -0.87 -0.16
N GLU A 192 5.70 -1.20 1.10
CA GLU A 192 6.47 -0.33 1.99
C GLU A 192 7.66 -1.08 2.57
N LEU A 193 8.76 -0.36 2.79
CA LEU A 193 9.92 -0.95 3.45
C LEU A 193 9.72 -0.92 4.96
N GLN A 194 10.04 -2.03 5.62
CA GLN A 194 10.03 -2.13 7.08
C GLN A 194 10.86 -1.01 7.73
N ARG A 195 11.98 -0.62 7.11
CA ARG A 195 12.78 0.51 7.55
C ARG A 195 11.95 1.80 7.57
N ASP A 196 11.38 2.17 6.44
CA ASP A 196 10.68 3.45 6.24
C ASP A 196 9.41 3.51 7.11
N LEU A 197 8.76 2.37 7.34
CA LEU A 197 7.63 2.26 8.26
C LEU A 197 8.00 2.65 9.70
N HIS A 198 9.07 2.11 10.28
CA HIS A 198 9.41 2.44 11.67
C HIS A 198 10.12 3.79 11.81
N SER A 199 11.03 4.14 10.88
CA SER A 199 11.85 5.36 11.00
C SER A 199 11.10 6.63 10.60
N SER A 200 10.27 6.55 9.56
CA SER A 200 9.72 7.73 8.90
C SER A 200 8.22 7.88 9.14
N ALA A 201 7.44 6.83 8.84
CA ALA A 201 5.99 6.89 8.89
C ALA A 201 5.44 6.84 10.33
N PHE A 202 5.72 5.76 11.07
CA PHE A 202 5.18 5.55 12.42
C PHE A 202 6.06 6.12 13.52
N LYS A 203 7.35 6.36 13.25
CA LYS A 203 8.35 6.89 14.20
C LYS A 203 8.36 6.09 15.51
N VAL A 204 8.42 4.77 15.38
CA VAL A 204 8.45 3.81 16.50
C VAL A 204 9.75 3.01 16.49
N ASP A 205 10.04 2.34 17.60
CA ASP A 205 11.15 1.38 17.64
C ASP A 205 10.87 0.17 16.74
N ALA A 206 11.96 -0.45 16.27
CA ALA A 206 11.88 -1.61 15.39
C ALA A 206 11.22 -2.83 16.06
N GLY A 207 11.30 -2.96 17.39
CA GLY A 207 10.70 -4.06 18.14
C GLY A 207 9.17 -4.00 18.12
N LYS A 208 8.60 -2.82 18.34
CA LYS A 208 7.16 -2.58 18.23
C LYS A 208 6.65 -2.85 16.83
N LEU A 209 7.32 -2.34 15.79
CA LEU A 209 6.93 -2.64 14.41
C LEU A 209 7.01 -4.15 14.13
N HIS A 210 8.08 -4.82 14.58
CA HIS A 210 8.25 -6.25 14.40
C HIS A 210 7.10 -7.06 15.03
N TYR A 211 6.67 -6.70 16.24
CA TYR A 211 5.54 -7.34 16.93
C TYR A 211 4.26 -7.23 16.10
N HIS A 212 3.89 -6.02 15.69
CA HIS A 212 2.66 -5.80 14.91
C HIS A 212 2.73 -6.44 13.52
N ARG A 213 3.89 -6.44 12.87
CA ARG A 213 4.15 -7.16 11.62
C ARG A 213 3.96 -8.67 11.79
N LYS A 214 4.42 -9.25 12.91
CA LYS A 214 4.26 -10.69 13.18
C LYS A 214 2.79 -11.09 13.28
N ILE A 215 1.95 -10.24 13.89
CA ILE A 215 0.48 -10.45 13.93
C ILE A 215 -0.08 -10.49 12.51
N LEU A 216 0.29 -9.53 11.66
CA LEU A 216 -0.20 -9.46 10.28
C LEU A 216 0.24 -10.69 9.46
N ASN A 217 1.50 -11.11 9.61
CA ASN A 217 2.04 -12.28 8.90
C ASN A 217 1.36 -13.58 9.34
N ARG A 218 1.18 -13.77 10.65
CA ARG A 218 0.52 -14.98 11.21
C ARG A 218 -0.91 -15.14 10.72
N ASN A 219 -1.61 -14.04 10.47
CA ASN A 219 -2.98 -14.05 9.94
C ASN A 219 -3.01 -14.06 8.40
N GLY A 220 -1.87 -14.22 7.73
CA GLY A 220 -1.83 -14.28 6.26
C GLY A 220 -2.35 -13.02 5.59
N LEU A 221 -2.03 -11.83 6.12
CA LEU A 221 -2.49 -10.55 5.56
C LEU A 221 -1.42 -9.85 4.72
N ILE A 222 -0.15 -10.19 4.96
CA ILE A 222 1.00 -9.55 4.31
C ILE A 222 2.00 -10.58 3.79
N THR A 223 2.72 -10.20 2.73
CA THR A 223 3.92 -10.91 2.28
C THR A 223 5.17 -10.11 2.64
N MET A 224 6.28 -10.81 2.79
CA MET A 224 7.58 -10.25 3.15
C MET A 224 8.63 -10.72 2.17
N GLN A 225 9.40 -9.80 1.60
CA GLN A 225 10.48 -10.10 0.67
C GLN A 225 11.76 -9.38 1.08
N SER A 226 12.91 -10.02 0.89
CA SER A 226 14.19 -9.33 1.00
C SER A 226 14.27 -8.26 -0.09
N HIS A 227 14.68 -7.04 0.28
CA HIS A 227 14.80 -5.95 -0.67
C HIS A 227 16.12 -5.20 -0.45
N VAL A 228 16.86 -5.00 -1.54
CA VAL A 228 18.17 -4.36 -1.53
C VAL A 228 18.14 -3.11 -2.40
N ILE A 229 18.61 -2.01 -1.84
CA ILE A 229 18.77 -0.72 -2.55
C ILE A 229 20.25 -0.38 -2.59
N ARG A 230 20.75 0.00 -3.77
CA ARG A 230 22.09 0.57 -3.92
C ARG A 230 21.99 2.09 -3.81
N LEU A 231 22.69 2.66 -2.84
CA LEU A 231 22.75 4.10 -2.61
C LEU A 231 23.71 4.78 -3.60
N PRO A 232 23.62 6.12 -3.80
CA PRO A 232 24.57 6.86 -4.65
C PRO A 232 26.03 6.66 -4.24
N THR A 233 26.28 6.38 -2.96
CA THR A 233 27.60 6.10 -2.40
C THR A 233 28.15 4.73 -2.77
N GLY A 234 27.37 3.89 -3.47
CA GLY A 234 27.68 2.49 -3.77
C GLY A 234 27.36 1.52 -2.63
N ALA A 235 27.03 2.01 -1.44
CA ALA A 235 26.64 1.17 -0.31
C ALA A 235 25.31 0.44 -0.59
N GLN A 236 25.24 -0.82 -0.18
CA GLN A 236 24.01 -1.60 -0.24
C GLN A 236 23.23 -1.47 1.06
N GLN A 237 21.92 -1.31 0.90
CA GLN A 237 20.99 -1.21 2.00
C GLN A 237 19.95 -2.32 1.95
N HIS A 238 19.94 -3.13 2.99
CA HIS A 238 19.02 -4.25 3.13
C HIS A 238 17.80 -3.83 3.95
N SER A 239 16.62 -4.21 3.47
CA SER A 239 15.35 -4.04 4.16
C SER A 239 14.42 -5.19 3.81
N ILE A 240 13.25 -5.20 4.43
CA ILE A 240 12.16 -6.12 4.10
C ILE A 240 11.07 -5.30 3.42
N LEU A 241 10.70 -5.70 2.22
CA LEU A 241 9.53 -5.18 1.51
C LEU A 241 8.28 -5.87 2.03
N LEU A 242 7.30 -5.08 2.42
CA LEU A 242 6.01 -5.50 2.93
C LEU A 242 4.94 -5.14 1.90
N LEU A 243 4.09 -6.10 1.57
CA LEU A 243 2.96 -5.94 0.65
C LEU A 243 1.73 -6.60 1.26
N LEU A 244 0.53 -6.08 0.95
CA LEU A 244 -0.69 -6.86 1.18
C LEU A 244 -0.67 -8.12 0.30
N ASN A 245 -1.22 -9.23 0.78
CA ASN A 245 -1.21 -10.49 0.04
C ASN A 245 -1.80 -10.39 -1.36
N ARG A 246 -2.92 -9.66 -1.51
CA ARG A 246 -3.58 -9.40 -2.81
C ARG A 246 -2.75 -8.58 -3.80
N PHE A 247 -1.70 -7.90 -3.35
CA PHE A 247 -0.79 -7.11 -4.20
C PHE A 247 0.59 -7.71 -4.32
N HIS A 248 0.75 -8.97 -3.90
CA HIS A 248 2.04 -9.65 -3.97
C HIS A 248 2.57 -9.68 -5.41
N VAL A 249 3.80 -9.20 -5.56
CA VAL A 249 4.59 -9.31 -6.79
C VAL A 249 5.94 -9.85 -6.39
N ASP A 250 6.44 -10.81 -7.15
CA ASP A 250 7.75 -11.38 -6.87
C ASP A 250 8.87 -10.39 -7.24
N ARG A 251 9.52 -9.79 -6.23
CA ARG A 251 10.58 -8.78 -6.38
C ARG A 251 11.93 -9.37 -5.98
N ARG A 252 12.37 -10.40 -6.71
CA ARG A 252 13.68 -11.04 -6.52
C ARG A 252 14.75 -10.41 -7.41
N SER A 253 15.95 -10.21 -6.86
CA SER A 253 17.10 -9.80 -7.67
C SER A 253 17.61 -10.97 -8.53
N LYS A 254 18.38 -10.67 -9.58
CA LYS A 254 19.03 -11.72 -10.38
C LYS A 254 19.93 -12.61 -9.52
N TYR A 255 20.59 -12.03 -8.53
CA TYR A 255 21.45 -12.75 -7.59
C TYR A 255 20.65 -13.71 -6.71
N ASP A 256 19.45 -13.33 -6.24
CA ASP A 256 18.60 -14.23 -5.46
C ASP A 256 18.20 -15.46 -6.28
N ILE A 257 17.81 -15.25 -7.55
CA ILE A 257 17.45 -16.34 -8.47
C ILE A 257 18.67 -17.24 -8.75
N LEU A 258 19.85 -16.65 -8.97
CA LEU A 258 21.09 -17.40 -9.19
C LEU A 258 21.51 -18.19 -7.95
N MET A 259 21.39 -17.60 -6.77
CA MET A 259 21.71 -18.25 -5.51
C MET A 259 20.74 -19.38 -5.19
N GLU A 260 19.46 -19.23 -5.50
CA GLU A 260 18.47 -20.31 -5.37
C GLU A 260 18.77 -21.47 -6.33
N LYS A 261 19.11 -21.17 -7.60
CA LYS A 261 19.52 -22.21 -8.56
C LYS A 261 20.81 -22.91 -8.14
N LEU A 262 21.81 -22.15 -7.70
CA LEU A 262 23.06 -22.71 -7.18
C LEU A 262 22.78 -23.60 -5.97
N SER A 263 21.91 -23.14 -5.07
CA SER A 263 21.49 -23.89 -3.89
C SER A 263 20.81 -25.21 -4.28
N ALA A 264 19.85 -25.18 -5.21
CA ALA A 264 19.16 -26.37 -5.71
C ALA A 264 20.11 -27.34 -6.44
N MET A 265 21.13 -26.84 -7.14
CA MET A 265 22.14 -27.71 -7.76
C MET A 265 23.03 -28.39 -6.71
N LEU A 266 23.50 -27.63 -5.73
CA LEU A 266 24.37 -28.13 -4.66
C LEU A 266 23.64 -29.13 -3.76
N SER A 267 22.34 -28.95 -3.48
CA SER A 267 21.59 -29.86 -2.62
C SER A 267 21.47 -31.29 -3.17
N ILE A 268 21.61 -31.47 -4.49
CA ILE A 268 21.58 -32.78 -5.17
C ILE A 268 22.97 -33.47 -5.14
N ARG A 269 24.04 -32.75 -4.77
CA ARG A 269 25.41 -33.28 -4.71
C ARG A 269 25.70 -33.97 -3.38
N THR A 270 26.46 -35.06 -3.44
CA THR A 270 26.81 -35.92 -2.30
C THR A 270 27.52 -35.18 -1.15
N ASN A 271 28.21 -34.08 -1.45
CA ASN A 271 28.92 -33.23 -0.48
C ASN A 271 28.40 -31.78 -0.42
N GLN A 272 27.32 -31.47 -1.13
CA GLN A 272 26.79 -30.09 -1.25
C GLN A 272 27.85 -29.04 -1.65
N MET A 273 28.85 -29.44 -2.44
CA MET A 273 29.97 -28.61 -2.88
C MET A 273 30.20 -28.81 -4.38
N GLU A 274 30.56 -27.73 -5.07
CA GLU A 274 31.01 -27.76 -6.46
C GLU A 274 32.29 -26.92 -6.57
N THR A 275 33.28 -27.43 -7.30
CA THR A 275 34.54 -26.74 -7.59
C THR A 275 34.49 -26.12 -8.98
N LEU A 276 34.56 -24.78 -9.06
CA LEU A 276 34.69 -24.04 -10.32
C LEU A 276 36.12 -23.50 -10.41
N GLY A 277 37.02 -24.28 -11.03
CA GLY A 277 38.46 -23.97 -11.05
C GLY A 277 39.09 -24.01 -9.65
N ASP A 278 39.91 -23.01 -9.32
CA ASP A 278 40.58 -22.88 -8.00
C ASP A 278 39.65 -22.43 -6.85
N TYR A 279 38.35 -22.21 -7.12
CA TYR A 279 37.38 -21.75 -6.13
C TYR A 279 36.44 -22.89 -5.70
N VAL A 280 36.37 -23.13 -4.39
CA VAL A 280 35.44 -24.06 -3.74
C VAL A 280 34.17 -23.30 -3.34
N PHE A 281 33.03 -23.65 -3.90
CA PHE A 281 31.73 -23.18 -3.41
C PHE A 281 31.12 -24.26 -2.51
N SER A 282 30.87 -23.92 -1.24
CA SER A 282 30.21 -24.80 -0.28
C SER A 282 28.88 -24.24 0.18
N PHE A 283 27.94 -25.14 0.43
CA PHE A 283 26.64 -24.85 0.99
C PHE A 283 26.76 -24.50 2.48
N LEU A 284 27.28 -23.32 2.81
CA LEU A 284 27.28 -22.78 4.17
C LEU A 284 26.34 -21.57 4.26
N PHE A 285 25.05 -21.81 4.08
CA PHE A 285 24.02 -20.85 4.48
C PHE A 285 23.69 -21.04 5.96
N HIS A 286 24.46 -20.43 6.86
CA HIS A 286 24.12 -20.40 8.29
C HIS A 286 23.38 -19.12 8.73
N ASN A 287 23.01 -18.20 7.82
CA ASN A 287 22.32 -16.96 8.23
C ASN A 287 21.27 -16.36 7.27
N ALA A 288 20.96 -16.98 6.12
CA ALA A 288 19.93 -16.42 5.21
C ALA A 288 18.54 -17.07 5.35
N TRP A 289 18.43 -18.19 6.07
CA TRP A 289 17.18 -18.94 6.23
C TRP A 289 16.36 -18.59 7.49
N CYS A 290 16.83 -17.67 8.34
CA CYS A 290 15.98 -17.16 9.44
C CYS A 290 14.76 -16.34 8.98
N ALA A 291 14.67 -16.00 7.69
CA ALA A 291 13.50 -15.30 7.15
C ALA A 291 12.49 -16.22 6.43
N ALA A 292 12.83 -17.48 6.14
CA ALA A 292 11.98 -18.41 5.38
C ALA A 292 11.48 -19.63 6.18
N THR A 293 11.91 -19.79 7.44
CA THR A 293 11.54 -20.96 8.28
C THR A 293 10.89 -20.60 9.63
N CYS A 294 10.26 -19.44 9.74
CA CYS A 294 9.23 -19.24 10.77
C CYS A 294 7.86 -19.28 10.10
N CYS A 295 7.38 -20.50 9.85
CA CYS A 295 5.94 -20.77 9.76
C CYS A 295 5.23 -20.31 11.04
#